data_AF-A0A0C9QFZ0-F1
#
_entry.id   AF-A0A0C9QFZ0-F1
#
_cell.length_a   1.000
_cell.length_b   1.000
_cell.length_c   1.000
_cell.angle_alpha   90.00
_cell.angle_beta   90.00
_cell.angle_gamma   90.00
#
_symmetry.space_group_name_H-M   'P 1'
#
loop_
_entity.id
_entity.type
_entity.pdbx_description
1 polymer ?
#
loop_
_entity_poly.entity_id
_entity_poly.type
_entity_poly.pdbx_seq_one_letter_code
_entity_poly.pdbx_strand_id
1 'polypeptide(L)'
;GHCLLFSTGIWRETDGQFAVQWASAAYCHYTSFVGLQLLVTSIIQIYGLSMLMYKDEDSSFLSAFIDVVVSIVTTIITLVNAIIITLGFMTWCGCMTKRFPSCEQAAGNDIDKADGIDTSGFHIELGVAQFGAWSSLSIWVGLSVFAVLKLLRYHQLENMKVSMYRERQRLIGANDNSTSVQEIS
;
A
#
# COMPACT_ATOMS: atom_id res chain seq x y z
N GLY A 1 -11.58 -6.86 21.60
CA GLY A 1 -10.51 -5.95 22.04
C GLY A 1 -10.96 -4.52 21.82
N HIS A 2 -10.54 -3.60 22.68
CA HIS A 2 -10.86 -2.19 22.54
C HIS A 2 -9.88 -1.50 21.60
N CYS A 3 -10.34 -0.49 20.85
CA CYS A 3 -9.52 0.21 19.87
C CYS A 3 -9.09 1.56 20.40
N LEU A 4 -7.78 1.80 20.51
CA LEU A 4 -7.26 3.07 21.04
C LEU A 4 -7.43 4.22 20.04
N LEU A 5 -7.38 3.95 18.72
CA LEU A 5 -7.56 4.95 17.67
C LEU A 5 -8.91 5.64 17.79
N PHE A 6 -8.89 6.98 17.84
CA PHE A 6 -10.07 7.85 18.03
C PHE A 6 -10.81 7.66 19.36
N SER A 7 -10.26 6.91 20.31
CA SER A 7 -10.83 6.85 21.65
C SER A 7 -10.71 8.20 22.34
N THR A 8 -11.77 8.57 23.04
CA THR A 8 -11.85 9.84 23.78
C THR A 8 -12.16 9.55 25.24
N GLY A 9 -12.34 10.57 26.07
CA GLY A 9 -12.67 10.36 27.46
C GLY A 9 -12.52 11.61 28.30
N ILE A 10 -12.82 11.45 29.59
CA ILE A 10 -12.71 12.51 30.59
C ILE A 10 -11.83 12.05 31.76
N TRP A 11 -11.00 12.96 32.24
CA TRP A 11 -10.23 12.75 33.47
C TRP A 11 -11.15 12.96 34.66
N ARG A 12 -11.23 11.96 35.55
CA ARG A 12 -12.02 12.06 36.78
C ARG A 12 -11.16 12.68 37.88
N GLU A 13 -11.63 13.76 38.48
CA GLU A 13 -10.90 14.44 39.55
C GLU A 13 -10.85 13.65 40.86
N THR A 14 -11.80 12.74 41.10
CA THR A 14 -11.88 11.97 42.35
C THR A 14 -10.75 10.94 42.49
N ASP A 15 -10.45 10.23 41.40
CA ASP A 15 -9.56 9.05 41.43
C ASP A 15 -8.30 9.25 40.55
N GLY A 16 -8.23 10.38 39.83
CA GLY A 16 -7.17 10.67 38.87
C GLY A 16 -7.16 9.77 37.63
N GLN A 17 -8.17 8.93 37.45
CA GLN A 17 -8.28 7.98 36.34
C GLN A 17 -8.90 8.61 35.10
N PHE A 18 -8.55 8.07 33.94
CA PHE A 18 -9.16 8.46 32.67
C PHE A 18 -10.32 7.52 32.35
N ALA A 19 -11.54 8.06 32.32
CA ALA A 19 -12.70 7.30 31.89
C ALA A 19 -12.74 7.27 30.36
N VAL A 20 -12.26 6.17 29.78
CA VAL A 20 -12.15 6.01 28.32
C VAL A 20 -13.52 5.74 27.71
N GLN A 21 -13.85 6.51 26.67
CA GLN A 21 -14.89 6.21 25.71
C GLN A 21 -14.24 5.58 24.48
N TRP A 22 -14.23 4.25 24.48
CA TRP A 22 -13.64 3.47 23.42
C TRP A 22 -14.34 3.72 22.09
N ALA A 23 -13.54 4.03 21.06
CA ALA A 23 -14.04 4.17 19.71
C ALA A 23 -14.45 2.82 19.10
N SER A 24 -15.13 2.90 17.96
CA SER A 24 -15.52 1.71 17.20
C SER A 24 -14.31 0.84 16.87
N ALA A 25 -14.43 -0.46 17.12
CA ALA A 25 -13.39 -1.44 16.79
C ALA A 25 -13.07 -1.48 15.29
N ALA A 26 -13.97 -0.98 14.44
CA ALA A 26 -13.80 -0.94 12.99
C ALA A 26 -12.51 -0.23 12.54
N TYR A 27 -12.06 0.81 13.24
CA TYR A 27 -10.83 1.53 12.87
C TYR A 27 -9.59 0.66 13.02
N CYS A 28 -9.47 -0.05 14.15
CA CYS A 28 -8.35 -0.97 14.37
C CYS A 28 -8.43 -2.19 13.45
N HIS A 29 -9.63 -2.74 13.22
CA HIS A 29 -9.82 -3.84 12.26
C HIS A 29 -9.44 -3.44 10.83
N TYR A 30 -9.77 -2.22 10.42
CA TYR A 30 -9.34 -1.69 9.13
C TYR A 30 -7.81 -1.65 9.04
N THR A 31 -7.13 -1.10 10.04
CA THR A 31 -5.65 -1.06 10.06
C THR A 31 -5.01 -2.44 9.97
N SER A 32 -5.52 -3.41 10.73
CA SER A 32 -5.05 -4.80 10.66
C SER A 32 -5.28 -5.43 9.29
N PHE A 33 -6.44 -5.18 8.68
CA PHE A 33 -6.76 -5.66 7.34
C PHE A 33 -5.80 -5.08 6.29
N VAL A 34 -5.52 -3.78 6.35
CA VAL A 34 -4.56 -3.14 5.44
C VAL A 34 -3.15 -3.74 5.60
N GLY A 35 -2.71 -4.00 6.84
CA GLY A 35 -1.44 -4.67 7.09
C GLY A 35 -1.36 -6.06 6.45
N LEU A 36 -2.41 -6.87 6.59
CA LEU A 36 -2.48 -8.19 5.95
C LEU A 36 -2.49 -8.09 4.41
N GLN A 37 -3.27 -7.16 3.87
CA GLN A 37 -3.34 -6.94 2.43
C GLN A 37 -1.98 -6.51 1.86
N LEU A 38 -1.24 -5.65 2.56
CA LEU A 38 0.12 -5.26 2.17
C LEU A 38 1.08 -6.46 2.14
N LEU A 39 0.99 -7.34 3.14
CA LEU A 39 1.81 -8.55 3.18
C LEU A 39 1.53 -9.45 1.98
N VAL A 40 0.26 -9.74 1.72
CA VAL A 40 -0.17 -10.62 0.62
C VAL A 40 0.25 -10.05 -0.74
N THR A 41 -0.06 -8.77 -0.98
CA THR A 41 0.29 -8.09 -2.24
C THR A 41 1.80 -8.03 -2.46
N SER A 42 2.59 -7.80 -1.41
CA SER A 42 4.06 -7.81 -1.50
C SER A 42 4.60 -9.20 -1.86
N ILE A 43 4.07 -10.27 -1.26
CA ILE A 43 4.45 -11.65 -1.60
C ILE A 43 4.16 -11.96 -3.07
N ILE A 44 2.97 -11.59 -3.55
CA ILE A 44 2.58 -11.81 -4.95
C ILE A 44 3.53 -11.06 -5.91
N GLN A 45 3.85 -9.80 -5.61
CA GLN A 45 4.77 -9.00 -6.41
C GLN A 45 6.19 -9.55 -6.42
N ILE A 46 6.71 -9.95 -5.25
CA ILE A 46 8.04 -10.57 -5.15
C ILE A 46 8.08 -11.86 -5.96
N TYR A 47 7.04 -12.70 -5.88
CA TYR A 47 6.95 -13.92 -6.65
C TYR A 47 6.94 -13.63 -8.17
N GLY A 48 6.13 -12.66 -8.61
CA GLY A 48 6.05 -12.27 -10.01
C GLY A 48 7.38 -11.73 -10.56
N LEU A 49 8.05 -10.86 -9.80
CA LEU A 49 9.39 -10.37 -10.15
C LEU A 49 10.44 -11.49 -10.16
N SER A 50 10.37 -12.40 -9.20
CA SER A 50 11.29 -13.54 -9.14
C SER A 50 11.13 -14.44 -10.36
N MET A 51 9.90 -14.80 -10.73
CA MET A 51 9.64 -15.61 -11.92
C MET A 51 10.10 -14.93 -13.20
N LEU A 52 9.89 -13.62 -13.33
CA LEU A 52 10.40 -12.83 -14.46
C LEU A 52 11.93 -12.94 -14.58
N MET A 53 12.67 -12.84 -13.47
CA MET A 53 14.13 -12.96 -13.48
C MET A 53 14.63 -14.39 -13.74
N TYR A 54 13.90 -15.43 -13.31
CA TYR A 54 14.34 -16.81 -13.46
C TYR A 54 14.03 -17.43 -14.83
N LYS A 55 12.94 -17.01 -15.48
CA LYS A 55 12.46 -17.64 -16.72
C LYS A 55 12.57 -16.75 -17.97
N ASP A 56 12.97 -15.48 -17.85
CA ASP A 56 12.93 -14.49 -18.94
C ASP A 56 11.57 -14.47 -19.67
N GLU A 57 10.50 -14.89 -18.99
CA GLU A 57 9.18 -14.99 -19.59
C GLU A 57 8.56 -13.59 -19.58
N ASP A 58 8.46 -12.97 -20.77
CA ASP A 58 7.85 -11.66 -20.95
C ASP A 58 6.44 -11.66 -20.31
N SER A 59 6.26 -10.89 -19.24
CA SER A 59 4.94 -10.68 -18.64
C SER A 59 3.96 -10.19 -19.71
N SER A 60 2.77 -10.77 -19.80
CA SER A 60 1.76 -10.29 -20.75
C SER A 60 1.37 -8.85 -20.44
N PHE A 61 0.98 -8.07 -21.47
CA PHE A 61 0.49 -6.69 -21.29
C PHE A 61 -0.61 -6.59 -20.22
N LEU A 62 -1.54 -7.55 -20.21
CA LEU A 62 -2.61 -7.64 -19.20
C LEU A 62 -2.06 -7.75 -17.77
N SER A 63 -1.00 -8.52 -17.55
CA SER A 63 -0.36 -8.64 -16.23
C SER A 63 0.26 -7.32 -15.80
N ALA A 64 0.96 -6.61 -16.70
CA ALA A 64 1.53 -5.30 -16.42
C ALA A 64 0.44 -4.25 -16.12
N PHE A 65 -0.71 -4.34 -16.78
CA PHE A 65 -1.86 -3.48 -16.51
C PHE A 65 -2.46 -3.75 -15.12
N ILE A 66 -2.64 -5.03 -14.76
CA ILE A 66 -3.13 -5.43 -13.42
C ILE A 66 -2.17 -4.96 -12.34
N ASP A 67 -0.85 -5.07 -12.53
CA ASP A 67 0.16 -4.56 -11.58
C ASP A 67 -0.02 -3.06 -11.31
N VAL A 68 -0.32 -2.25 -12.35
CA VAL A 68 -0.59 -0.81 -12.21
C VAL A 68 -1.87 -0.57 -11.41
N VAL A 69 -2.96 -1.25 -11.74
CA VAL A 69 -4.24 -1.08 -11.02
C VAL A 69 -4.09 -1.46 -9.55
N VAL A 70 -3.47 -2.61 -9.26
CA VAL A 70 -3.23 -3.08 -7.89
C VAL A 70 -2.34 -2.10 -7.13
N SER A 71 -1.25 -1.61 -7.72
CA SER A 71 -0.36 -0.66 -7.05
C SER A 71 -1.05 0.68 -6.73
N ILE A 72 -1.88 1.22 -7.62
CA ILE A 72 -2.65 2.43 -7.37
C ILE A 72 -3.67 2.20 -6.25
N VAL A 73 -4.44 1.11 -6.31
CA VAL A 73 -5.46 0.80 -5.29
C VAL A 73 -4.81 0.60 -3.92
N THR A 74 -3.72 -0.16 -3.85
CA THR A 74 -2.99 -0.38 -2.59
C THR A 74 -2.42 0.91 -2.03
N THR A 75 -1.93 1.82 -2.88
CA THR A 75 -1.45 3.17 -2.48
C THR A 75 -2.56 3.99 -1.83
N ILE A 76 -3.77 3.99 -2.41
CA ILE A 76 -4.92 4.73 -1.86
C ILE A 76 -5.32 4.16 -0.51
N ILE A 77 -5.43 2.83 -0.40
CA ILE A 77 -5.80 2.15 0.84
C ILE A 77 -4.77 2.42 1.95
N THR A 78 -3.47 2.40 1.63
CA THR A 78 -2.40 2.72 2.59
C THR A 78 -2.39 4.17 3.01
N LEU A 79 -2.68 5.09 2.10
CA LEU A 79 -2.81 6.51 2.44
C LEU A 79 -3.94 6.72 3.47
N VAL A 80 -5.12 6.14 3.22
CA VAL A 80 -6.25 6.21 4.17
C VAL A 80 -5.86 5.61 5.53
N ASN A 81 -5.14 4.48 5.54
CA ASN A 81 -4.65 3.86 6.76
C ASN A 81 -3.67 4.76 7.53
N ALA A 82 -2.69 5.37 6.85
CA ALA A 82 -1.74 6.29 7.47
C ALA A 82 -2.43 7.52 8.09
N ILE A 83 -3.47 8.03 7.43
CA ILE A 83 -4.30 9.14 7.93
C ILE A 83 -5.09 8.68 9.17
N ILE A 84 -5.75 7.52 9.13
CA ILE A 84 -6.50 6.96 10.26
C ILE A 84 -5.62 6.81 11.49
N ILE A 85 -4.43 6.22 11.34
CA ILE A 85 -3.47 6.04 12.44
C ILE A 85 -3.05 7.41 13.00
N THR A 86 -2.68 8.34 12.11
CA THR A 86 -2.18 9.66 12.50
C THR A 86 -3.25 10.49 13.23
N LEU A 87 -4.45 10.59 12.67
CA LEU A 87 -5.56 11.35 13.27
C LEU A 87 -6.07 10.68 14.56
N GLY A 88 -6.19 9.35 14.56
CA GLY A 88 -6.63 8.59 15.73
C GLY A 88 -5.65 8.73 16.89
N PHE A 89 -4.34 8.69 16.60
CA PHE A 89 -3.29 8.90 17.60
C PHE A 89 -3.26 10.34 18.12
N MET A 90 -3.40 11.34 17.25
CA MET A 90 -3.50 12.75 17.67
C MET A 90 -4.72 13.01 18.57
N THR A 91 -5.86 12.38 18.27
CA THR A 91 -7.09 12.49 19.09
C THR A 91 -6.87 11.94 20.49
N TRP A 92 -6.27 10.76 20.59
CA TRP A 92 -5.92 10.15 21.87
C TRP A 92 -4.92 10.99 22.65
N CYS A 93 -3.83 11.41 21.99
CA CYS A 93 -2.82 12.27 22.61
C CYS A 93 -3.39 13.60 23.09
N GLY A 94 -4.34 14.19 22.36
CA GLY A 94 -5.03 15.41 22.79
C GLY A 94 -5.86 15.23 24.07
N CYS A 95 -6.29 14.01 24.38
CA CYS A 95 -6.92 13.71 25.68
C CYS A 95 -5.88 13.52 26.79
N MET A 96 -4.75 12.89 26.48
CA MET A 96 -3.66 12.65 27.43
C MET A 96 -2.95 13.94 27.84
N THR A 97 -2.75 14.86 26.90
CA THR A 97 -2.08 16.15 27.17
C THR A 97 -2.91 17.13 28.00
N LYS A 98 -4.18 16.82 28.28
CA LYS A 98 -4.98 17.59 29.26
C LYS A 98 -4.45 17.43 30.67
N ARG A 99 -3.81 16.31 30.99
CA ARG A 99 -3.33 15.97 32.34
C ARG A 99 -1.81 15.93 32.44
N PHE A 100 -1.14 15.48 31.39
CA PHE A 100 0.32 15.36 31.30
C PHE A 100 0.87 16.40 30.33
N PRO A 101 2.10 16.91 30.51
CA PRO A 101 2.66 17.91 29.61
C PRO A 101 3.03 17.33 28.24
N SER A 102 3.16 16.01 28.11
CA SER A 102 3.35 15.32 26.82
C SER A 102 2.62 13.98 26.77
N CYS A 103 2.32 13.52 25.56
CA CYS A 103 1.67 12.23 25.32
C CYS A 103 2.57 11.03 25.68
N GLU A 104 3.87 11.17 25.48
CA GLU A 104 4.88 10.18 25.85
C GLU A 104 4.91 9.93 27.37
N GLN A 105 4.86 11.00 28.17
CA GLN A 105 4.85 10.87 29.62
C GLN A 105 3.57 10.19 30.13
N ALA A 106 2.45 10.39 29.43
CA ALA A 106 1.21 9.70 29.76
C ALA A 106 1.36 8.17 29.58
N ALA A 107 2.06 7.71 28.53
CA ALA A 107 2.25 6.29 28.24
C ALA A 107 3.06 5.50 29.28
N GLY A 108 3.77 6.17 30.19
CA GLY A 108 4.46 5.54 31.32
C GLY A 108 3.61 5.41 32.59
N ASN A 109 2.37 5.89 32.57
CA ASN A 109 1.47 5.89 33.71
C ASN A 109 0.30 4.92 33.49
N ASP A 110 -0.24 4.40 34.59
CA ASP A 110 -1.43 3.57 34.60
C ASP A 110 -2.69 4.45 34.53
N ILE A 111 -3.21 4.62 33.31
CA ILE A 111 -4.23 5.61 32.96
C ILE A 111 -5.66 5.06 33.09
N ASP A 112 -5.85 3.76 32.82
CA ASP A 112 -7.15 3.09 32.83
C ASP A 112 -7.12 1.80 33.67
N LYS A 113 -7.58 1.92 34.91
CA LYS A 113 -7.81 0.78 35.81
C LYS A 113 -9.26 0.28 35.80
N ALA A 114 -10.17 1.00 35.15
CA ALA A 114 -11.60 0.72 35.21
C ALA A 114 -11.97 -0.47 34.31
N ASP A 115 -11.42 -0.50 33.10
CA ASP A 115 -11.61 -1.61 32.15
C ASP A 115 -10.50 -2.67 32.24
N GLY A 116 -9.48 -2.44 33.06
CA GLY A 116 -8.37 -3.38 33.31
C GLY A 116 -7.44 -3.55 32.09
N ILE A 117 -7.36 -2.54 31.23
CA ILE A 117 -6.58 -2.56 30.00
C ILE A 117 -5.26 -1.85 30.26
N ASP A 118 -4.16 -2.60 30.12
CA ASP A 118 -2.83 -2.02 30.18
C ASP A 118 -2.56 -1.18 28.91
N THR A 119 -2.61 0.14 29.06
CA THR A 119 -2.25 1.08 28.00
C THR A 119 -0.78 1.49 28.07
N SER A 120 0.05 0.86 28.89
CA SER A 120 1.47 1.23 28.98
C SER A 120 2.17 1.08 27.62
N GLY A 121 3.07 2.03 27.31
CA GLY A 121 3.84 1.98 26.07
C GLY A 121 3.07 2.34 24.79
N PHE A 122 1.78 2.72 24.87
CA PHE A 122 0.95 3.03 23.70
C PHE A 122 1.61 4.04 22.74
N HIS A 123 2.39 4.98 23.27
CA HIS A 123 3.05 6.02 22.48
C HIS A 123 4.10 5.45 21.51
N ILE A 124 4.87 4.45 21.95
CA ILE A 124 5.88 3.81 21.10
C ILE A 124 5.20 2.90 20.09
N GLU A 125 4.23 2.09 20.52
CA GLU A 125 3.53 1.14 19.64
C GLU A 125 2.80 1.86 18.49
N LEU A 126 2.06 2.93 18.79
CA LEU A 126 1.37 3.73 17.77
C LEU A 126 2.34 4.57 16.94
N GLY A 127 3.45 5.01 17.52
CA GLY A 127 4.54 5.67 16.79
C GLY A 127 5.17 4.75 15.73
N VAL A 128 5.43 3.49 16.07
CA VAL A 128 5.93 2.48 15.13
C VAL A 128 4.90 2.18 14.05
N ALA A 129 3.62 2.06 14.41
CA ALA A 129 2.53 1.87 13.45
C ALA A 129 2.41 3.06 12.46
N GLN A 130 2.53 4.29 12.96
CA GLN A 130 2.52 5.50 12.14
C GLN A 130 3.71 5.51 11.16
N PHE A 131 4.93 5.30 11.66
CA PHE A 131 6.13 5.25 10.84
C PHE A 131 6.00 4.17 9.75
N GLY A 132 5.63 2.95 10.14
CA GLY A 132 5.44 1.84 9.21
C GLY A 132 4.41 2.14 8.12
N ALA A 133 3.29 2.80 8.46
CA ALA A 133 2.26 3.16 7.49
C ALA A 133 2.76 4.20 6.46
N TRP A 134 3.44 5.25 6.91
CA TRP A 134 3.99 6.29 6.02
C TRP A 134 5.17 5.78 5.17
N SER A 135 6.04 4.94 5.73
CA SER A 135 7.10 4.27 4.97
C SER A 135 6.51 3.35 3.90
N SER A 136 5.49 2.56 4.25
CA SER A 136 4.80 1.68 3.30
C SER A 136 4.18 2.48 2.16
N LEU A 137 3.48 3.58 2.47
CA LEU A 137 2.93 4.48 1.45
C LEU A 137 4.01 4.95 0.47
N SER A 138 5.16 5.38 0.99
CA SER A 138 6.27 5.88 0.16
C SER A 138 6.79 4.80 -0.81
N ILE A 139 6.91 3.56 -0.33
CA ILE A 139 7.31 2.40 -1.17
C ILE A 139 6.25 2.15 -2.25
N TRP A 140 4.97 2.16 -1.91
CA TRP A 140 3.89 1.89 -2.86
C TRP A 140 3.73 2.96 -3.93
N VAL A 141 3.96 4.23 -3.61
CA VAL A 141 4.06 5.30 -4.60
C VAL A 141 5.20 5.02 -5.58
N GLY A 142 6.38 4.64 -5.08
CA GLY A 142 7.52 4.26 -5.93
C GLY A 142 7.18 3.08 -6.85
N LEU A 143 6.59 2.01 -6.30
CA LEU A 143 6.16 0.84 -7.06
C LEU A 143 5.12 1.19 -8.13
N SER A 144 4.19 2.11 -7.85
CA SER A 144 3.22 2.57 -8.83
C SER A 144 3.90 3.28 -10.01
N VAL A 145 4.91 4.12 -9.76
CA VAL A 145 5.69 4.76 -10.83
C VAL A 145 6.40 3.70 -11.67
N PHE A 146 7.09 2.73 -11.04
CA PHE A 146 7.76 1.65 -11.77
C PHE A 146 6.79 0.78 -12.58
N ALA A 147 5.61 0.48 -12.04
CA ALA A 147 4.57 -0.28 -12.74
C ALA A 147 4.06 0.46 -13.98
N VAL A 148 3.86 1.78 -13.88
CA VAL A 148 3.45 2.62 -15.03
C VAL A 148 4.55 2.65 -16.09
N LEU A 149 5.81 2.83 -15.70
CA LEU A 149 6.94 2.79 -16.63
C LEU A 149 7.06 1.42 -17.31
N LYS A 150 6.87 0.32 -16.57
CA LYS A 150 6.81 -1.05 -17.10
C LYS A 150 5.70 -1.16 -18.15
N LEU A 151 4.48 -0.72 -17.85
CA LEU A 151 3.35 -0.77 -18.77
C LEU A 151 3.60 0.03 -20.05
N LEU A 152 4.14 1.24 -19.94
CA LEU A 152 4.49 2.07 -21.10
C LEU A 152 5.52 1.37 -21.99
N ARG A 153 6.55 0.78 -21.41
CA ARG A 153 7.56 0.01 -22.16
C ARG A 153 6.94 -1.20 -22.87
N TYR A 154 6.06 -1.95 -22.20
CA TYR A 154 5.36 -3.07 -22.81
C TYR A 154 4.50 -2.65 -23.99
N HIS A 155 3.74 -1.57 -23.85
CA HIS A 155 2.94 -1.02 -24.94
C HIS A 155 3.80 -0.61 -26.15
N GLN A 156 4.96 0.03 -25.93
CA GLN A 156 5.88 0.37 -27.01
C GLN A 156 6.46 -0.88 -27.69
N LEU A 157 6.86 -1.88 -26.93
CA LEU A 157 7.40 -3.14 -27.45
C LEU A 157 6.37 -3.90 -28.29
N GLU A 158 5.11 -3.92 -27.86
CA GLU A 158 4.03 -4.57 -28.61
C GLU A 158 3.78 -3.87 -29.94
N ASN A 159 3.74 -2.53 -29.95
CA ASN A 159 3.62 -1.75 -31.18
C ASN A 159 4.79 -1.99 -32.15
N MET A 160 6.02 -2.12 -31.63
CA MET A 160 7.20 -2.47 -32.44
C MET A 160 7.14 -3.89 -33.01
N LYS A 161 6.68 -4.88 -32.22
CA LYS A 161 6.50 -6.26 -32.70
C LYS A 161 5.50 -6.30 -33.86
N VAL A 162 4.38 -5.57 -33.75
CA VAL A 162 3.36 -5.49 -34.80
C VAL A 162 3.87 -4.78 -36.06
N SER A 163 4.65 -3.70 -35.94
CA SER A 163 5.20 -3.00 -37.10
C SER A 163 6.24 -3.86 -37.84
N MET A 164 7.12 -4.55 -37.11
CA MET A 164 8.09 -5.49 -37.70
C MET A 164 7.40 -6.66 -38.41
N TYR A 165 6.32 -7.20 -37.83
CA TYR A 165 5.53 -8.25 -38.47
C TYR A 165 4.89 -7.76 -39.79
N ARG A 166 4.30 -6.56 -39.79
CA ARG A 166 3.72 -5.95 -41.01
C ARG A 166 4.78 -5.71 -42.09
N GLU A 167 5.96 -5.23 -41.69
CA GLU A 167 7.05 -4.99 -42.64
C GLU A 167 7.60 -6.29 -43.23
N ARG A 168 7.74 -7.34 -42.40
CA ARG A 168 8.09 -8.68 -42.88
C ARG A 168 7.11 -9.20 -43.94
N GLN A 169 5.80 -9.03 -43.72
CA GLN A 169 4.77 -9.43 -44.70
C GLN A 169 4.89 -8.65 -46.01
N ARG A 170 5.18 -7.34 -45.96
CA ARG A 170 5.41 -6.53 -47.16
C ARG A 170 6.63 -6.99 -47.95
N LEU A 171 7.72 -7.32 -47.27
CA LEU A 171 8.95 -7.80 -47.92
C LEU A 171 8.74 -9.15 -48.61
N ILE A 172 7.98 -10.07 -47.99
CA ILE A 172 7.65 -11.37 -48.59
C ILE A 172 6.79 -11.16 -49.85
N GLY A 173 5.72 -10.35 -49.77
CA GLY A 173 4.85 -10.11 -50.92
C GLY A 173 5.54 -9.37 -52.09
N ALA A 174 6.49 -8.47 -51.80
CA ALA A 174 7.29 -7.82 -52.82
C ALA A 174 8.24 -8.80 -53.53
N ASN A 175 8.80 -9.76 -52.78
CA ASN A 175 9.68 -10.79 -53.33
C ASN A 175 8.90 -11.75 -54.26
N ASP A 176 7.71 -12.20 -53.84
CA ASP A 176 6.84 -13.07 -54.66
C ASP A 176 6.39 -12.38 -55.97
N ASN A 177 6.08 -11.09 -55.92
CA ASN A 177 5.79 -10.32 -57.12
C ASN A 177 7.01 -10.21 -58.05
N SER A 178 8.22 -10.05 -57.49
CA SER A 178 9.44 -9.95 -58.30
C SER A 178 9.81 -11.24 -59.03
N THR A 179 9.60 -12.41 -58.42
CA THR A 179 9.79 -13.72 -59.07
C THR A 179 8.75 -13.98 -60.14
N SER A 180 7.49 -13.58 -59.95
CA SER A 180 6.46 -13.73 -60.99
C SER A 180 6.71 -12.88 -62.24
N VAL A 181 7.34 -11.71 -62.10
CA VAL A 181 7.71 -10.85 -63.24
C VAL A 181 8.90 -11.41 -64.02
N GLN A 182 9.81 -12.15 -63.36
CA GLN A 182 10.93 -12.82 -64.02
C GLN A 182 10.52 -14.08 -64.80
N GLU A 183 9.44 -14.78 -64.45
CA GLU A 183 8.95 -15.95 -65.20
C GLU A 183 8.14 -15.57 -66.47
N ILE A 184 7.76 -14.31 -66.63
CA ILE A 184 6.95 -13.83 -67.78
C ILE A 184 7.81 -13.18 -68.88
N SER A 185 9.13 -13.00 -68.65
CA SER A 185 10.08 -12.46 -69.64
C SER A 185 11.02 -13.52 -70.22
#